data_AF-A0A7V3M4B2-F1
#
_entry.id   AF-A0A7V3M4B2-F1
#
_cell.length_a   1.000
_cell.length_b   1.000
_cell.length_c   1.000
_cell.angle_alpha   90.00
_cell.angle_beta   90.00
_cell.angle_gamma   90.00
#
_symmetry.space_group_name_H-M   'P 1'
#
loop_
_entity.id
_entity.type
_entity.pdbx_description
1 polymer ?
#
loop_
_entity_poly.entity_id
_entity_poly.type
_entity_poly.pdbx_seq_one_letter_code
_entity_poly.pdbx_strand_id
1 'polypeptide(L)'
;MRILLLLTTLFLLSACSANRMQTTRSSHFIYQGIDFGESPGNIYNRGIVDGCTTAQGTYQKSHQLFQKSMEYEYGWFMGRNKCRKK
;
A
#
# COMPACT_ATOMS: atom_id res chain seq x y z
N MET A 1 44.88 -15.10 37.26
CA MET A 1 44.39 -13.75 36.88
C MET A 1 44.32 -13.60 35.35
N ARG A 2 43.49 -14.40 34.66
CA ARG A 2 43.24 -14.31 33.20
C ARG A 2 41.81 -14.71 32.78
N ILE A 3 41.07 -15.39 33.65
CA ILE A 3 39.70 -15.87 33.38
C ILE A 3 38.63 -14.76 33.56
N LEU A 4 38.93 -13.72 34.35
CA LEU A 4 38.00 -12.60 34.63
C LEU A 4 37.89 -11.56 33.50
N LEU A 5 38.68 -11.68 32.42
CA LEU A 5 38.68 -10.74 31.30
C LEU A 5 37.81 -11.19 30.10
N LEU A 6 37.27 -12.40 30.13
CA LEU A 6 36.50 -12.96 29.01
C LEU A 6 34.97 -12.84 29.18
N LEU A 7 34.49 -12.45 30.36
CA LEU A 7 33.05 -12.33 30.64
C LEU A 7 32.47 -10.94 30.33
N THR A 8 33.30 -9.92 30.13
CA THR A 8 32.85 -8.55 29.88
C THR A 8 32.54 -8.26 28.41
N THR A 9 33.02 -9.07 27.48
CA THR A 9 32.82 -8.84 26.03
C THR A 9 31.48 -9.36 25.50
N LEU A 10 30.77 -10.22 26.25
CA LEU A 10 29.50 -10.79 25.78
C LEU A 10 28.27 -9.89 26.00
N PHE A 11 28.40 -8.81 26.77
CA PHE A 11 27.25 -7.95 27.15
C PHE A 11 27.03 -6.73 26.25
N LEU A 12 27.86 -6.52 25.22
CA LEU A 12 27.80 -5.32 24.36
C LEU A 12 27.06 -5.55 23.03
N LEU A 13 26.54 -6.74 22.76
CA LEU A 13 25.90 -7.07 21.47
C LEU A 13 24.37 -6.90 21.46
N SER A 14 23.72 -6.48 22.55
CA SER A 14 22.25 -6.36 22.60
C SER A 14 21.69 -4.97 22.28
N ALA A 15 22.50 -4.00 21.82
CA ALA A 15 22.06 -2.61 21.62
C ALA A 15 21.59 -2.27 20.19
N CYS A 16 21.49 -3.23 19.28
CA CYS A 16 20.96 -3.00 17.93
C CYS A 16 19.56 -3.59 17.73
N SER A 17 18.63 -3.28 18.63
CA SER A 17 17.20 -3.34 18.26
C SER A 17 16.81 -1.99 17.70
N ALA A 18 16.97 -1.83 16.38
CA ALA A 18 16.25 -0.81 15.65
C ALA A 18 14.76 -1.13 15.80
N ASN A 19 14.14 -0.59 16.84
CA ASN A 19 12.70 -0.45 16.94
C ASN A 19 12.27 0.44 15.77
N ARG A 20 12.06 -0.17 14.60
CA ARG A 20 11.16 0.41 13.60
C ARG A 20 9.77 0.33 14.21
N MET A 21 9.49 1.27 15.10
CA MET A 21 8.16 1.75 15.38
C MET A 21 7.62 2.16 14.01
N GLN A 22 6.89 1.24 13.39
CA GLN A 22 6.24 1.44 12.11
C GLN A 22 5.03 2.33 12.38
N THR A 23 5.34 3.60 12.69
CA THR A 23 4.38 4.68 12.70
C THR A 23 3.79 4.72 11.28
N THR A 24 2.54 4.24 11.17
CA THR A 24 1.64 4.46 10.03
C THR A 24 2.33 4.59 8.67
N ARG A 25 2.90 3.49 8.15
CA ARG A 25 3.31 3.45 6.74
C ARG A 25 2.04 3.42 5.90
N SER A 26 1.73 4.53 5.27
CA SER A 26 0.84 4.56 4.12
C SER A 26 1.28 3.49 3.12
N SER A 27 0.51 2.39 3.06
CA SER A 27 0.79 1.31 2.14
C SER A 27 0.43 1.77 0.73
N HIS A 28 1.43 1.94 -0.13
CA HIS A 28 1.20 2.18 -1.55
C HIS A 28 0.27 1.09 -2.12
N PHE A 29 -0.71 1.51 -2.92
CA PHE A 29 -1.60 0.57 -3.60
C PHE A 29 -1.10 0.29 -5.01
N ILE A 30 -0.63 -0.94 -5.21
CA ILE A 30 -0.15 -1.43 -6.50
C ILE A 30 -1.19 -2.39 -7.07
N TYR A 31 -1.66 -2.14 -8.29
CA TYR A 31 -2.59 -3.01 -9.00
C TYR A 31 -2.14 -3.24 -10.43
N GLN A 32 -2.06 -4.51 -10.84
CA GLN A 32 -1.59 -4.93 -12.17
C GLN A 32 -0.23 -4.32 -12.58
N GLY A 33 0.68 -4.17 -11.61
CA GLY A 33 2.02 -3.61 -11.83
C GLY A 33 2.09 -2.08 -11.93
N ILE A 34 0.96 -1.39 -11.75
CA ILE A 34 0.90 0.08 -11.74
C ILE A 34 0.81 0.55 -10.28
N ASP A 35 1.69 1.47 -9.90
CA ASP A 35 1.64 2.14 -8.60
C ASP A 35 0.65 3.32 -8.63
N PHE A 36 -0.36 3.26 -7.77
CA PHE A 36 -1.36 4.31 -7.57
C PHE A 36 -1.00 5.26 -6.43
N GLY A 37 0.12 5.02 -5.75
CA GLY A 37 0.60 5.80 -4.62
C GLY A 37 -0.11 5.41 -3.32
N GLU A 38 -0.01 6.29 -2.33
CA GLU A 38 -0.72 6.16 -1.06
C GLU A 38 -2.23 6.06 -1.29
N SER A 39 -2.83 5.02 -0.70
CA SER A 39 -4.27 4.81 -0.77
C SER A 39 -4.96 5.37 0.47
N PRO A 40 -5.97 6.25 0.32
CA PRO A 40 -6.79 6.72 1.43
C PRO A 40 -7.72 5.62 1.99
N GLY A 41 -7.84 4.45 1.36
CA GLY A 41 -8.62 3.34 1.91
C GLY A 41 -9.12 2.31 0.90
N ASN A 42 -9.86 1.32 1.41
CA ASN A 42 -10.40 0.21 0.63
C ASN A 42 -11.39 0.65 -0.47
N ILE A 43 -12.17 1.71 -0.24
CA ILE A 43 -13.15 2.21 -1.21
C ILE A 43 -12.45 2.81 -2.44
N TYR A 44 -11.38 3.57 -2.21
CA TYR A 44 -10.53 4.08 -3.29
C TYR A 44 -9.89 2.94 -4.10
N ASN A 45 -9.32 1.94 -3.40
CA ASN A 45 -8.71 0.77 -4.04
C ASN A 45 -9.73 -0.01 -4.87
N ARG A 46 -10.96 -0.18 -4.36
CA ARG A 46 -12.05 -0.82 -5.11
C ARG A 46 -12.41 -0.01 -6.36
N GLY A 47 -12.46 1.32 -6.24
CA GLY A 47 -12.61 2.21 -7.40
C GLY A 47 -11.55 1.91 -8.45
N ILE A 48 -10.26 1.88 -8.07
CA ILE A 48 -9.16 1.59 -8.99
C ILE A 48 -9.34 0.24 -9.69
N VAL A 49 -9.65 -0.82 -8.95
CA VAL A 49 -9.83 -2.17 -9.49
C VAL A 49 -10.96 -2.20 -10.54
N ASP A 50 -12.10 -1.61 -10.21
CA ASP A 50 -13.26 -1.54 -11.11
C ASP A 50 -12.96 -0.67 -12.35
N GLY A 51 -12.25 0.44 -12.16
CA GLY A 51 -11.78 1.32 -13.23
C GLY A 51 -10.82 0.62 -14.19
N CYS A 52 -9.85 -0.13 -13.66
CA CYS A 52 -8.90 -0.91 -14.46
C CYS A 52 -9.58 -2.05 -15.22
N THR A 53 -10.54 -2.75 -14.58
CA THR A 53 -11.38 -3.76 -15.25
C THR A 53 -12.13 -3.13 -16.44
N THR A 54 -12.67 -1.93 -16.24
CA THR A 54 -13.30 -1.14 -17.31
C THR A 54 -12.34 -0.77 -18.43
N ALA A 55 -11.11 -0.35 -18.10
CA ALA A 55 -10.09 -0.02 -19.10
C ALA A 55 -9.66 -1.23 -19.94
N GLN A 56 -9.84 -2.44 -19.42
CA GLN A 56 -9.52 -3.69 -20.10
C GLN A 56 -10.65 -4.23 -20.97
N GLY A 57 -11.78 -3.52 -21.03
CA GLY A 57 -12.92 -3.83 -21.91
C GLY A 57 -14.14 -4.37 -21.19
N THR A 58 -14.06 -4.69 -19.90
CA THR A 58 -15.20 -5.15 -19.11
C THR A 58 -15.71 -4.03 -18.23
N TYR A 59 -16.82 -3.39 -18.62
CA TYR A 59 -17.38 -2.29 -17.84
C TYR A 59 -17.80 -2.75 -16.45
N GLN A 60 -17.10 -2.25 -15.43
CA GLN A 60 -17.30 -2.55 -14.02
C GLN A 60 -17.39 -1.22 -13.27
N LYS A 61 -18.57 -0.89 -12.74
CA LYS A 61 -18.78 0.32 -11.92
C LYS A 61 -19.93 0.11 -10.94
N SER A 62 -19.66 0.21 -9.65
CA SER A 62 -20.69 0.21 -8.61
C SER A 62 -21.45 1.53 -8.64
N HIS A 63 -22.71 1.49 -9.09
CA HIS A 63 -23.55 2.68 -9.16
C HIS A 63 -23.74 3.34 -7.78
N GLN A 64 -23.99 2.54 -6.74
CA GLN A 64 -24.16 3.03 -5.37
C GLN A 64 -22.91 3.74 -4.85
N LEU A 65 -21.73 3.13 -5.00
CA LEU A 65 -20.48 3.74 -4.50
C LEU A 65 -20.11 4.97 -5.31
N PHE A 66 -20.34 4.96 -6.63
CA PHE A 66 -20.08 6.10 -7.49
C PHE A 66 -20.92 7.33 -7.14
N GLN A 67 -22.11 7.14 -6.53
CA GLN A 67 -22.95 8.25 -6.07
C GLN A 67 -22.66 8.70 -4.64
N LYS A 68 -22.19 7.77 -3.79
CA LYS A 68 -22.11 7.98 -2.34
C LYS A 68 -20.70 8.18 -1.81
N SER A 69 -19.67 7.86 -2.59
CA SER A 69 -18.27 7.98 -2.19
C SER A 69 -17.44 8.63 -3.28
N MET A 70 -16.90 9.81 -2.94
CA MET A 70 -15.95 10.53 -3.78
C MET A 70 -14.65 9.72 -3.95
N GLU A 71 -14.25 8.93 -2.95
CA GLU A 71 -13.07 8.07 -3.01
C GLU A 71 -13.25 6.98 -4.06
N TYR A 72 -14.42 6.34 -4.12
CA TYR A 72 -14.71 5.34 -5.14
C TYR A 72 -14.70 5.96 -6.53
N GLU A 73 -15.39 7.08 -6.70
CA GLU A 73 -15.46 7.81 -7.97
C GLU A 73 -14.05 8.17 -8.47
N TYR A 74 -13.24 8.80 -7.62
CA TYR A 74 -11.88 9.19 -7.93
C TYR A 74 -11.00 7.97 -8.25
N GLY A 75 -11.08 6.92 -7.43
CA GLY A 75 -10.38 5.65 -7.68
C GLY A 75 -10.76 5.05 -9.03
N TRP A 76 -12.05 5.05 -9.38
CA TRP A 76 -12.55 4.51 -10.64
C TRP A 76 -12.01 5.25 -11.85
N PHE A 77 -12.01 6.58 -11.83
CA PHE A 77 -11.40 7.37 -12.91
C PHE A 77 -9.89 7.16 -13.00
N MET A 78 -9.19 7.12 -11.86
CA MET A 78 -7.74 6.88 -11.81
C MET A 78 -7.38 5.52 -12.41
N GLY A 79 -8.09 4.45 -11.99
CA GLY A 79 -7.94 3.11 -12.53
C GLY A 79 -8.20 3.09 -14.04
N ARG A 80 -9.32 3.67 -14.48
CA ARG A 80 -9.70 3.67 -15.90
C ARG A 80 -8.68 4.38 -16.80
N ASN A 81 -8.10 5.47 -16.30
CA ASN A 81 -7.13 6.26 -17.05
C ASN A 81 -5.75 5.59 -17.10
N LYS A 82 -5.24 5.12 -15.95
CA LYS A 82 -3.88 4.54 -15.86
C LYS A 82 -3.79 3.13 -16.44
N CYS A 83 -4.84 2.31 -16.32
CA CYS A 83 -4.85 0.94 -16.83
C CYS A 83 -5.24 0.83 -18.31
N ARG A 84 -5.48 1.95 -19.01
CA ARG A 84 -5.76 1.94 -20.45
C ARG A 84 -4.50 1.49 -21.19
N LYS A 85 -4.57 0.35 -21.88
CA LYS A 85 -3.51 -0.09 -22.79
C LYS A 85 -3.37 0.94 -23.93
N LYS A 86 -2.13 1.24 -24.33
CA LYS A 86 -1.85 1.96 -25.59
C LYS A 86 -1.97 0.99 -26.75
#